data_AF-A0A5C5QGS4-F1
#
_entry.id   AF-A0A5C5QGS4-F1
#
_cell.length_a   1.000
_cell.length_b   1.000
_cell.length_c   1.000
_cell.angle_alpha   90.00
_cell.angle_beta   90.00
_cell.angle_gamma   90.00
#
_symmetry.space_group_name_H-M   'P 1'
#
loop_
_entity.id
_entity.type
_entity.pdbx_description
1 polymer ?
#
loop_
_entity_poly.entity_id
_entity_poly.type
_entity_poly.pdbx_seq_one_letter_code
_entity_poly.pdbx_strand_id
1 'polypeptide(L)' 'MRDEKLDKLFEDVFQRPVANHEDIFDLGANSLTAVQLISQVNTTFGANINMEQFFLNPCKQTILDQLPSATAAQHA' A
#
# COMPACT_ATOMS: atom_id res chain seq x y z
N MET A 1 -4.66 -8.44 10.81
CA MET A 1 -4.67 -7.09 11.43
C MET A 1 -3.99 -6.04 10.55
N ARG A 2 -2.80 -6.29 9.98
CA ARG A 2 -2.16 -5.34 9.04
C ARG A 2 -2.89 -5.29 7.69
N ASP A 3 -3.28 -6.46 7.19
CA ASP A 3 -4.03 -6.67 5.95
C ASP A 3 -5.37 -5.91 5.99
N GLU A 4 -6.17 -6.11 7.04
CA GLU A 4 -7.46 -5.41 7.19
C GLU A 4 -7.32 -3.87 7.25
N LYS A 5 -6.26 -3.35 7.88
CA LYS A 5 -6.02 -1.89 7.88
C LYS A 5 -5.65 -1.38 6.49
N LEU A 6 -4.88 -2.16 5.73
CA LEU A 6 -4.49 -1.80 4.38
C LEU A 6 -5.70 -1.89 3.44
N ASP A 7 -6.54 -2.91 3.61
CA ASP A 7 -7.80 -3.06 2.89
C ASP A 7 -8.68 -1.83 3.07
N LYS A 8 -8.87 -1.37 4.30
CA LYS A 8 -9.64 -0.14 4.59
C LYS A 8 -9.06 1.09 3.90
N LEU A 9 -7.73 1.24 3.92
CA LEU A 9 -7.08 2.38 3.27
C LEU A 9 -7.31 2.36 1.75
N PHE A 10 -7.22 1.19 1.12
CA PHE A 10 -7.55 1.03 -0.29
C PHE A 10 -9.04 1.28 -0.55
N GLU A 11 -9.94 0.74 0.27
CA GLU A 11 -11.39 0.97 0.14
C GLU A 11 -11.76 2.45 0.26
N ASP A 12 -11.11 3.20 1.16
CA ASP A 12 -11.31 4.64 1.30
C ASP A 12 -10.87 5.41 0.03
N VAL A 13 -9.82 4.95 -0.64
CA VAL A 13 -9.30 5.59 -1.87
C VAL A 13 -10.13 5.23 -3.10
N PHE A 14 -10.47 3.95 -3.26
CA PHE A 14 -11.14 3.44 -4.47
C PHE A 14 -12.67 3.38 -4.32
N GLN A 15 -13.21 3.61 -3.12
CA GLN A 15 -14.63 3.50 -2.78
C GLN A 15 -15.20 2.10 -3.06
N ARG A 16 -14.34 1.08 -3.05
CA ARG A 16 -14.68 -0.33 -3.27
C ARG A 16 -13.55 -1.24 -2.77
N PRO A 17 -13.84 -2.52 -2.51
CA PRO A 17 -12.80 -3.53 -2.28
C PRO A 17 -11.88 -3.67 -3.49
N VAL A 18 -10.58 -3.76 -3.22
CA VAL A 18 -9.51 -3.97 -4.21
C VAL A 18 -8.82 -5.29 -3.93
N ALA A 19 -8.67 -6.16 -4.93
CA ALA A 19 -8.01 -7.44 -4.73
C ALA A 19 -6.49 -7.27 -4.54
N ASN A 20 -5.82 -8.25 -3.92
CA ASN A 20 -4.39 -8.14 -3.58
C ASN A 20 -3.49 -7.91 -4.80
N HIS A 21 -3.80 -8.55 -5.91
CA HIS A 21 -3.02 -8.48 -7.16
C HIS A 21 -3.66 -7.59 -8.23
N GLU A 22 -4.63 -6.77 -7.85
CA GLU A 22 -5.29 -5.85 -8.79
C GLU A 22 -4.43 -4.60 -8.98
N ASP A 23 -4.16 -4.27 -10.24
CA ASP A 23 -3.41 -3.07 -10.62
C ASP A 23 -4.26 -1.84 -10.35
N ILE A 24 -3.76 -0.91 -9.54
CA ILE A 24 -4.51 0.28 -9.18
C ILE A 24 -4.70 1.26 -10.34
N PHE A 25 -3.82 1.25 -11.35
CA PHE A 25 -3.95 2.12 -12.52
C PHE A 25 -5.08 1.64 -13.43
N ASP A 26 -5.33 0.33 -13.52
CA ASP A 26 -6.50 -0.23 -14.21
C ASP A 26 -7.81 0.16 -13.50
N LEU A 27 -7.75 0.43 -12.19
CA LEU A 27 -8.86 0.97 -11.40
C LEU A 27 -9.05 2.49 -11.56
N GLY A 28 -8.22 3.14 -12.37
CA GLY A 28 -8.26 4.58 -12.60
C GLY A 28 -7.44 5.42 -11.63
N ALA A 29 -6.55 4.81 -10.83
CA ALA A 29 -5.55 5.57 -10.09
C ALA A 29 -4.63 6.32 -11.06
N ASN A 30 -4.06 7.41 -10.57
CA ASN A 30 -3.00 8.13 -11.26
C ASN A 30 -1.77 8.24 -10.35
N SER A 31 -0.69 8.84 -10.85
CA SER A 31 0.55 8.99 -10.09
C SER A 31 0.36 9.77 -8.79
N LEU A 32 -0.53 10.76 -8.74
CA LEU A 32 -0.80 11.51 -7.51
C LEU A 32 -1.52 10.63 -6.48
N THR A 33 -2.52 9.87 -6.90
CA THR A 33 -3.20 8.88 -6.06
C THR A 33 -2.22 7.87 -5.50
N ALA A 34 -1.31 7.32 -6.33
CA ALA A 34 -0.28 6.39 -5.90
C ALA A 34 0.65 7.00 -4.84
N VAL A 35 1.15 8.21 -5.08
CA VAL A 35 2.03 8.92 -4.12
C VAL A 35 1.32 9.18 -2.79
N GLN A 36 0.06 9.62 -2.83
CA GLN A 36 -0.75 9.86 -1.63
C GLN A 36 -1.00 8.57 -0.85
N LEU A 37 -1.39 7.50 -1.55
CA LEU A 37 -1.61 6.18 -0.98
C LEU A 37 -0.36 5.67 -0.25
N ILE A 38 0.79 5.72 -0.91
CA ILE A 38 2.07 5.27 -0.34
C ILE A 38 2.47 6.12 0.88
N SER A 39 2.29 7.44 0.81
CA SER A 39 2.55 8.33 1.95
C SER A 39 1.68 7.98 3.16
N GLN A 40 0.40 7.70 2.93
CA GLN A 40 -0.53 7.31 3.98
C GLN A 40 -0.21 5.95 4.58
N VAL A 41 0.20 4.99 3.75
CA VAL A 41 0.70 3.67 4.19
C VAL A 41 1.94 3.85 5.06
N ASN A 42 2.94 4.60 4.62
CA ASN A 42 4.17 4.84 5.39
C ASN A 42 3.85 5.45 6.76
N THR A 43 2.96 6.43 6.80
CA THR A 43 2.53 7.08 8.05
C THR A 43 1.75 6.14 8.97
N THR A 44 0.83 5.34 8.41
CA THR A 44 -0.08 4.48 9.19
C THR A 44 0.62 3.25 9.75
N PHE A 45 1.55 2.68 8.99
CA PHE A 45 2.24 1.44 9.35
C PHE A 45 3.67 1.65 9.84
N GLY A 46 4.18 2.89 9.82
CA GLY A 46 5.60 3.17 10.12
C GLY A 46 6.53 2.47 9.12
N ALA A 47 6.09 2.31 7.87
CA ALA A 47 6.80 1.61 6.82
C ALA A 47 7.55 2.59 5.92
N ASN A 48 8.42 2.06 5.06
CA ASN A 48 9.07 2.81 4.00
C ASN A 48 8.96 2.03 2.68
N ILE A 49 7.83 2.16 1.99
CA ILE A 49 7.57 1.45 0.74
C ILE A 49 8.52 1.96 -0.36
N ASN A 50 9.20 1.03 -1.02
CA ASN A 50 10.00 1.29 -2.19
C ASN A 50 9.09 1.61 -3.38
N MET A 51 9.13 2.86 -3.84
CA MET A 51 8.32 3.31 -4.98
C MET A 51 8.69 2.62 -6.29
N GLU A 52 9.98 2.37 -6.56
CA GLU A 52 10.40 1.70 -7.80
C GLU A 52 9.79 0.30 -7.90
N GLN A 53 9.85 -0.47 -6.80
CA GLN A 53 9.26 -1.80 -6.73
C GLN A 53 7.73 -1.75 -6.84
N PHE A 54 7.09 -0.74 -6.24
CA PHE A 54 5.66 -0.54 -6.36
C PHE A 54 5.24 -0.26 -7.80
N PHE A 55 5.96 0.58 -8.54
CA PHE A 55 5.62 0.87 -9.94
C PHE A 55 5.85 -0.32 -10.89
N LEU A 56 6.66 -1.31 -10.50
CA LEU A 56 6.79 -2.57 -11.26
C LEU A 56 5.57 -3.48 -11.11
N ASN A 57 4.90 -3.44 -9.95
CA ASN A 57 3.70 -4.20 -9.68
C ASN A 57 2.79 -3.39 -8.74
N PRO A 58 1.98 -2.47 -9.29
CA PRO A 58 1.27 -1.45 -8.51
C PRO A 58 -0.03 -2.01 -7.94
N CYS A 59 0.12 -3.03 -7.08
CA CYS A 59 -0.97 -3.71 -6.41
C CYS A 59 -0.77 -3.71 -4.90
N LYS A 60 -1.85 -3.99 -4.18
CA LYS A 60 -1.86 -4.05 -2.71
C LYS A 60 -0.89 -5.09 -2.16
N GLN A 61 -0.69 -6.22 -2.85
CA GLN A 61 0.24 -7.28 -2.43
C GLN A 61 1.67 -6.75 -2.34
N THR A 62 2.11 -5.93 -3.29
CA THR A 62 3.46 -5.36 -3.28
C THR A 62 3.71 -4.44 -2.09
N ILE A 63 2.67 -3.80 -1.56
CA ILE A 63 2.75 -3.06 -0.30
C ILE A 63 2.83 -4.05 0.87
N LEU A 64 1.95 -5.06 0.93
CA LEU A 64 1.93 -6.07 2.00
C LEU A 64 3.29 -6.76 2.17
N ASP A 65 3.93 -7.10 1.06
CA ASP A 65 5.25 -7.77 1.04
C ASP A 65 6.36 -6.90 1.66
N GLN A 66 6.18 -5.57 1.64
CA GLN A 66 7.13 -4.59 2.18
C GLN A 66 6.77 -4.12 3.59
N LEU A 67 5.57 -4.45 4.08
CA LEU A 67 5.17 -4.06 5.43
C LEU A 67 5.95 -4.88 6.46
N PRO A 68 6.50 -4.23 7.50
CA PRO A 68 7.21 -4.93 8.55
C PRO A 68 6.28 -5.92 9.24
N SER A 69 6.66 -7.20 9.27
CA SER A 69 6.10 -8.17 10.21
C SER A 69 6.19 -7.56 11.60
N ALA A 70 5.16 -7.73 12.45
CA ALA A 70 4.97 -7.00 13.71
C ALA A 70 6.09 -7.17 14.78
N THR A 71 7.27 -7.65 14.39
CA THR A 71 8.44 -7.94 15.21
C THR A 71 9.70 -7.15 14.80
N ALA A 72 9.59 -6.07 14.03
CA ALA A 72 10.72 -5.20 13.75
C ALA A 72 10.39 -3.73 14.11
N ALA A 73 10.07 -3.51 15.39
CA ALA A 73 10.49 -2.27 16.00
C ALA A 73 12.01 -2.35 16.20
N GLN A 74 12.70 -1.26 15.89
CA GLN A 74 14.09 -0.91 16.23
C GLN A 74 15.17 -1.32 15.21
N HIS A 75 15.73 -0.31 14.55
CA HIS A 75 17.15 -0.06 14.17
C HIS A 75 17.07 1.06 13.12
N ALA A 76 17.51 2.31 13.34
CA ALA A 76 18.52 2.88 14.22
C ALA A 76 18.16 4.31 14.64
#